data_AF-A0A959CRP7-F1
#
_entry.id   AF-A0A959CRP7-F1
#
_cell.length_a   1.000
_cell.length_b   1.000
_cell.length_c   1.000
_cell.angle_alpha   90.00
_cell.angle_beta   90.00
_cell.angle_gamma   90.00
#
_symmetry.space_group_name_H-M   'P 1'
#
loop_
_entity.id
_entity.type
_entity.pdbx_description
1 polymer ?
#
loop_
_entity_poly.entity_id
_entity_poly.type
_entity_poly.pdbx_seq_one_letter_code
_entity_poly.pdbx_strand_id
1 'polypeptide(L)'
;IPILGMSQAQDDNQHFLRNEFHPPGQEYEVGCREKDGRREWHLRAGRIQGIVPPDGKESTSFKLTDGTERVVKALEVRSAESILDSAAFTDADKENLLLKAAVQEMPFPKTALGFGGELPAPMRAAVEEAWKTNPPHYARMAKGHEAAEFEIKPIGDGTGPQSFILTRPGSEIPLFLRSETARNFLADVDKVGKWESVLRMSNPHTGIPREDIVIEAKKLEGTAFNLRTFGQIGDDQYESLPDDPGAIAVAYKKAGGALHQPAVKVRVLHNSDFDSYWVGALYLDSQFGITHEYLPVQQIGDESGLYQLDIGFQFRGQSFDAIPLSMNARYHNFGITETTDYIIFYIARNSFSLEQYKQEAIPLDTTRGPAFEDEGTVDTDDWFTIKIPLHITRPIEAARAPAGARLELGGLALETPAGFSATLQLANRAGARRRAEQIAENDPGLDQRIFLPPGTLWAGTEGSEAVFFRSPASRPDHHISILELTDIEGALDDARPLRITPGHVLAENEAILPFGYDAGERRYFPAGHVDMRGDILITRLPAPTPGIIGGDGIQEEEGDSSVKLFFHKVIGAPPKGELGSFRLRGTLTSG
;
A
#
# COMPACT_ATOMS: atom_id res chain seq x y z
N ILE A 1 25.76 5.14 27.59
CA ILE A 1 25.14 4.89 28.93
C ILE A 1 23.93 4.00 28.67
N PRO A 2 23.69 2.91 29.42
CA PRO A 2 22.55 2.03 29.17
C PRO A 2 21.24 2.79 29.43
N ILE A 3 20.32 2.71 28.47
CA ILE A 3 18.98 3.30 28.60
C ILE A 3 18.13 2.32 29.41
N LEU A 4 17.73 2.72 30.62
CA LEU A 4 16.69 2.03 31.38
C LEU A 4 15.35 2.24 30.68
N GLY A 5 14.56 1.16 30.54
CA GLY A 5 13.35 1.17 29.72
C GLY A 5 12.28 2.15 30.20
N MET A 6 11.56 2.75 29.25
CA MET A 6 10.37 3.56 29.51
C MET A 6 9.38 2.79 30.38
N SER A 7 8.83 3.44 31.41
CA SER A 7 7.98 2.75 32.39
C SER A 7 6.62 3.41 32.64
N GLN A 8 6.45 4.70 32.30
CA GLN A 8 5.19 5.42 32.50
C GLN A 8 4.90 6.41 31.36
N ALA A 9 3.62 6.55 30.99
CA ALA A 9 3.15 7.48 29.95
C ALA A 9 3.26 8.98 30.33
N GLN A 10 3.99 9.32 31.39
CA GLN A 10 4.33 10.70 31.75
C GLN A 10 5.72 11.10 31.24
N ASP A 11 6.55 10.12 30.84
CA ASP A 11 7.88 10.37 30.24
C ASP A 11 7.77 11.11 28.88
N ASP A 12 6.66 10.95 28.16
CA ASP A 12 6.36 11.66 26.90
C ASP A 12 6.37 13.20 27.02
N ASN A 13 6.14 13.73 28.23
CA ASN A 13 6.11 15.17 28.50
C ASN A 13 7.49 15.76 28.87
N GLN A 14 8.57 14.97 28.84
CA GLN A 14 9.92 15.46 29.12
C GLN A 14 10.50 16.25 27.92
N HIS A 15 10.04 17.50 27.79
CA HIS A 15 10.40 18.49 26.75
C HIS A 15 11.90 18.62 26.43
N PHE A 16 12.78 18.25 27.36
CA PHE A 16 14.23 18.39 27.24
C PHE A 16 14.86 17.55 26.11
N LEU A 17 14.26 16.40 25.75
CA LEU A 17 14.89 15.46 24.80
C LEU A 17 14.52 15.69 23.33
N ARG A 18 13.51 16.51 23.01
CA ARG A 18 12.98 16.63 21.63
C ARG A 18 13.65 17.68 20.74
N ASN A 19 14.42 18.61 21.28
CA ASN A 19 14.84 19.82 20.54
C ASN A 19 16.33 19.88 20.13
N GLU A 20 17.22 19.09 20.72
CA GLU A 20 18.67 19.18 20.42
C GLU A 20 19.27 17.88 19.85
N PHE A 21 18.64 16.72 20.04
CA PHE A 21 19.03 15.48 19.37
C PHE A 21 18.38 15.36 17.99
N HIS A 22 19.09 15.87 16.98
CA HIS A 22 18.86 15.40 15.62
C HIS A 22 19.31 13.92 15.57
N PRO A 23 18.59 13.01 14.89
CA PRO A 23 19.18 11.73 14.50
C PRO A 23 20.46 12.02 13.72
N PRO A 24 21.60 11.39 14.04
CA PRO A 24 22.82 11.60 13.26
C PRO A 24 22.54 11.21 11.81
N GLY A 25 22.68 12.17 10.90
CA GLY A 25 22.54 11.91 9.46
C GLY A 25 23.49 10.79 9.07
N GLN A 26 23.01 9.82 8.28
CA GLN A 26 23.70 8.54 8.13
C GLN A 26 25.11 8.73 7.56
N GLU A 27 26.10 8.52 8.43
CA GLU A 27 27.52 8.65 8.11
C GLU A 27 28.07 7.34 7.55
N TYR A 28 28.83 7.44 6.47
CA TYR A 28 29.56 6.32 5.88
C TYR A 28 31.06 6.59 5.94
N GLU A 29 31.85 5.54 6.16
CA GLU A 29 33.31 5.62 6.20
C GLU A 29 33.88 5.99 4.82
N VAL A 30 34.86 6.89 4.81
CA VAL A 30 35.62 7.31 3.62
C VAL A 30 37.02 6.72 3.67
N GLY A 31 37.35 5.85 2.72
CA GLY A 31 38.67 5.25 2.55
C GLY A 31 39.43 5.82 1.35
N CYS A 32 40.75 5.66 1.38
CA CYS A 32 41.63 5.89 0.24
C CYS A 32 42.40 4.61 -0.07
N ARG A 33 42.53 4.24 -1.35
CA ARG A 33 43.35 3.10 -1.79
C ARG A 33 44.13 3.47 -3.06
N GLU A 34 45.25 2.80 -3.29
CA GLU A 34 45.97 2.88 -4.56
C GLU A 34 45.62 1.69 -5.44
N LYS A 35 45.20 1.96 -6.67
CA LYS A 35 44.82 0.97 -7.70
C LYS A 35 45.43 1.41 -9.02
N ASP A 36 46.18 0.52 -9.67
CA ASP A 36 46.86 0.77 -10.95
C ASP A 36 47.73 2.05 -10.98
N GLY A 37 48.38 2.37 -9.84
CA GLY A 37 49.20 3.58 -9.67
C GLY A 37 48.41 4.89 -9.56
N ARG A 38 47.08 4.81 -9.40
CA ARG A 38 46.18 5.95 -9.17
C ARG A 38 45.58 5.86 -7.76
N ARG A 39 45.29 7.01 -7.15
CA ARG A 39 44.59 7.08 -5.86
C ARG A 39 43.08 7.08 -6.12
N GLU A 40 42.35 6.17 -5.48
CA GLU A 40 40.90 6.04 -5.54
C GLU A 40 40.32 6.27 -4.13
N TRP A 41 39.59 7.38 -3.97
CA TRP A 41 38.82 7.65 -2.76
C TRP A 41 37.45 6.97 -2.88
N HIS A 42 37.01 6.29 -1.83
CA HIS A 42 35.79 5.50 -1.84
C HIS A 42 34.99 5.68 -0.54
N LEU A 43 33.67 5.78 -0.67
CA LEU A 43 32.70 5.70 0.41
C LEU A 43 32.27 4.25 0.59
N ARG A 44 32.13 3.76 1.82
CA ARG A 44 31.59 2.41 2.13
C ARG A 44 30.04 2.38 2.09
N ALA A 45 29.48 2.86 0.98
CA ALA A 45 28.08 2.74 0.61
C ALA A 45 27.93 2.91 -0.91
N GLY A 46 27.06 2.09 -1.52
CA GLY A 46 26.72 2.09 -2.95
C GLY A 46 25.22 1.90 -3.18
N ARG A 47 24.83 1.40 -4.36
CA ARG A 47 23.44 1.21 -4.78
C ARG A 47 22.58 0.42 -3.80
N ILE A 48 23.13 -0.62 -3.18
CA ILE A 48 22.37 -1.46 -2.23
C ILE A 48 22.24 -0.78 -0.86
N GLN A 49 23.07 0.24 -0.56
CA GLN A 49 22.85 1.19 0.53
C GLN A 49 21.99 2.40 0.11
N GLY A 50 21.30 2.31 -1.03
CA GLY A 50 20.44 3.35 -1.56
C GLY A 50 21.18 4.54 -2.18
N ILE A 51 22.49 4.43 -2.43
CA ILE A 51 23.22 5.49 -3.13
C ILE A 51 22.92 5.43 -4.63
N VAL A 52 22.41 6.51 -5.21
CA VAL A 52 22.12 6.60 -6.65
C VAL A 52 23.38 7.11 -7.40
N PRO A 53 23.75 6.58 -8.57
CA PRO A 53 24.79 7.18 -9.41
C PRO A 53 24.36 8.56 -9.96
N PRO A 54 25.32 9.46 -10.32
CA PRO A 54 25.01 10.69 -11.05
C PRO A 54 24.34 10.42 -12.41
N ASP A 55 23.24 11.12 -12.73
CA ASP A 55 22.50 10.96 -14.01
C ASP A 55 23.01 11.88 -15.13
N GLY A 56 24.02 12.72 -14.84
CA GLY A 56 24.56 13.73 -15.75
C GLY A 56 23.86 15.10 -15.70
N LYS A 57 22.77 15.25 -14.94
CA LYS A 57 22.09 16.53 -14.66
C LYS A 57 22.17 16.89 -13.18
N GLU A 58 21.84 15.94 -12.31
CA GLU A 58 21.98 15.97 -10.86
C GLU A 58 23.14 15.04 -10.45
N SER A 59 23.84 15.38 -9.36
CA SER A 59 25.05 14.66 -8.95
C SER A 59 25.00 14.27 -7.48
N THR A 60 25.13 12.98 -7.20
CA THR A 60 25.30 12.50 -5.82
C THR A 60 26.48 13.19 -5.15
N SER A 61 26.24 13.72 -3.96
CA SER A 61 27.26 14.38 -3.16
C SER A 61 27.09 14.12 -1.66
N PHE A 62 28.21 14.18 -0.96
CA PHE A 62 28.34 13.89 0.45
C PHE A 62 29.08 15.02 1.15
N LYS A 63 28.65 15.34 2.38
CA LYS A 63 29.27 16.33 3.25
C LYS A 63 30.21 15.62 4.22
N LEU A 64 31.49 15.98 4.23
CA LEU A 64 32.46 15.43 5.20
C LEU A 64 32.09 15.89 6.62
N THR A 65 32.10 14.97 7.58
CA THR A 65 31.73 15.23 8.99
C THR A 65 32.94 15.53 9.89
N ASP A 66 34.09 15.80 9.28
CA ASP A 66 35.35 16.25 9.90
C ASP A 66 35.33 17.70 10.43
N GLY A 67 34.17 18.38 10.36
CA GLY A 67 34.01 19.78 10.73
C GLY A 67 34.43 20.80 9.65
N THR A 68 34.91 20.35 8.48
CA THR A 68 35.24 21.25 7.36
C THR A 68 34.05 21.61 6.48
N GLU A 69 32.93 20.88 6.63
CA GLU A 69 31.71 21.00 5.80
C GLU A 69 31.94 20.78 4.29
N ARG A 70 33.09 20.21 3.89
CA ARG A 70 33.45 19.98 2.48
C ARG A 70 32.43 19.08 1.77
N VAL A 71 32.00 19.53 0.59
CA VAL A 71 31.11 18.77 -0.31
C VAL A 71 31.97 17.97 -1.30
N VAL A 72 31.74 16.67 -1.35
CA VAL A 72 32.44 15.71 -2.20
C VAL A 72 31.44 15.06 -3.15
N LYS A 73 31.73 15.01 -4.45
CA LYS A 73 30.85 14.33 -5.42
C LYS A 73 31.20 12.86 -5.58
N ALA A 74 30.20 12.02 -5.83
CA ALA A 74 30.41 10.72 -6.45
C ALA A 74 30.81 10.91 -7.93
N LEU A 75 31.79 10.14 -8.38
CA LEU A 75 32.13 9.95 -9.80
C LEU A 75 31.54 8.65 -10.35
N GLU A 76 31.44 7.62 -9.50
CA GLU A 76 30.89 6.30 -9.80
C GLU A 76 30.19 5.77 -8.54
N VAL A 77 29.12 4.99 -8.68
CA VAL A 77 28.43 4.34 -7.56
C VAL A 77 28.19 2.87 -7.90
N ARG A 78 28.95 1.99 -7.24
CA ARG A 78 28.93 0.53 -7.37
C ARG A 78 27.88 -0.05 -6.41
N SER A 79 27.80 -1.37 -6.20
CA SER A 79 26.76 -1.96 -5.33
C SER A 79 26.97 -1.65 -3.84
N ALA A 80 28.21 -1.76 -3.36
CA ALA A 80 28.56 -1.60 -1.93
C ALA A 80 29.47 -0.39 -1.62
N GLU A 81 29.98 0.30 -2.64
CA GLU A 81 30.87 1.47 -2.50
C GLU A 81 30.60 2.55 -3.55
N SER A 82 30.97 3.80 -3.25
CA SER A 82 30.91 4.93 -4.19
C SER A 82 32.29 5.54 -4.37
N ILE A 83 32.73 5.75 -5.60
CA ILE A 83 34.02 6.41 -5.87
C ILE A 83 33.82 7.92 -5.85
N LEU A 84 34.69 8.58 -5.10
CA LEU A 84 34.59 10.00 -4.76
C LEU A 84 35.58 10.85 -5.55
N ASP A 85 35.22 12.10 -5.83
CA ASP A 85 36.10 13.04 -6.51
C ASP A 85 37.34 13.36 -5.65
N SER A 86 38.47 12.81 -6.08
CA SER A 86 39.79 13.01 -5.49
C SER A 86 40.20 14.47 -5.33
N ALA A 87 39.63 15.40 -6.11
CA ALA A 87 39.94 16.83 -6.03
C ALA A 87 39.43 17.51 -4.75
N ALA A 88 38.50 16.89 -4.01
CA ALA A 88 37.99 17.42 -2.74
C ALA A 88 38.85 17.02 -1.51
N PHE A 89 39.84 16.13 -1.70
CA PHE A 89 40.67 15.57 -0.65
C PHE A 89 42.11 16.09 -0.68
N THR A 90 42.73 16.12 0.49
CA THR A 90 44.10 16.56 0.73
C THR A 90 45.02 15.37 1.03
N ASP A 91 46.33 15.59 1.04
CA ASP A 91 47.27 14.56 1.49
C ASP A 91 47.14 14.26 3.00
N ALA A 92 46.59 15.17 3.81
CA ALA A 92 46.37 14.98 5.25
C ALA A 92 45.16 14.10 5.57
N ASP A 93 44.14 14.11 4.71
CA ASP A 93 42.93 13.28 4.86
C ASP A 93 43.27 11.77 4.86
N LYS A 94 44.40 11.36 4.25
CA LYS A 94 44.84 9.95 4.18
C LYS A 94 45.15 9.34 5.54
N GLU A 95 45.63 10.15 6.47
CA GLU A 95 46.02 9.69 7.82
C GLU A 95 44.80 9.61 8.75
N ASN A 96 43.66 10.19 8.33
CA ASN A 96 42.40 10.15 9.06
C ASN A 96 41.62 8.85 8.78
N LEU A 97 41.99 7.78 9.48
CA LEU A 97 41.27 6.49 9.48
C LEU A 97 39.82 6.56 10.01
N LEU A 98 39.37 7.73 10.48
CA LEU A 98 38.02 7.98 10.97
C LEU A 98 37.24 8.98 10.08
N LEU A 99 37.75 9.27 8.87
CA LEU A 99 37.07 10.16 7.93
C LEU A 99 35.73 9.56 7.50
N LYS A 100 34.70 10.41 7.50
CA LYS A 100 33.32 10.04 7.22
C LYS A 100 32.64 11.10 6.39
N ALA A 101 31.62 10.69 5.65
CA ALA A 101 30.72 11.59 4.95
C ALA A 101 29.26 11.19 5.18
N ALA A 102 28.39 12.18 5.39
CA ALA A 102 26.95 12.02 5.34
C ALA A 102 26.43 12.38 3.94
N VAL A 103 25.34 11.78 3.49
CA VAL A 103 24.67 12.17 2.24
C VAL A 103 24.22 13.63 2.31
N GLN A 104 24.48 14.40 1.26
CA GLN A 104 24.02 15.78 1.10
C GLN A 104 22.99 15.90 -0.02
N GLU A 105 23.23 15.27 -1.17
CA GLU A 105 22.34 15.31 -2.32
C GLU A 105 22.42 14.00 -3.11
N MET A 106 21.29 13.57 -3.68
CA MET A 106 21.21 12.45 -4.61
C MET A 106 20.16 12.70 -5.70
N PRO A 107 20.36 12.18 -6.92
CA PRO A 107 19.40 12.17 -8.00
C PRO A 107 18.37 11.03 -7.81
N PHE A 108 17.77 10.95 -6.62
CA PHE A 108 16.63 10.05 -6.40
C PHE A 108 15.46 10.41 -7.34
N PRO A 109 14.69 9.42 -7.81
CA PRO A 109 13.28 9.60 -8.13
C PRO A 109 12.57 10.25 -6.95
N LYS A 110 12.38 11.56 -7.03
CA LYS A 110 11.69 12.35 -6.02
C LYS A 110 10.22 12.43 -6.40
N THR A 111 9.35 11.92 -5.52
CA THR A 111 7.90 11.94 -5.67
C THR A 111 7.38 13.37 -5.90
N ALA A 112 6.63 13.58 -6.99
CA ALA A 112 6.10 14.86 -7.42
C ALA A 112 4.85 15.29 -6.62
N LEU A 113 4.95 16.43 -5.93
CA LEU A 113 3.88 16.98 -5.10
C LEU A 113 3.21 18.18 -5.76
N GLY A 114 1.89 18.14 -5.85
CA GLY A 114 1.04 19.26 -6.23
C GLY A 114 0.46 19.96 -5.00
N PHE A 115 0.09 21.23 -5.14
CA PHE A 115 -0.84 21.87 -4.21
C PHE A 115 -2.26 21.65 -4.76
N GLY A 116 -3.12 20.98 -3.98
CA GLY A 116 -4.52 20.84 -4.34
C GLY A 116 -5.20 22.21 -4.47
N GLY A 117 -6.21 22.30 -5.34
CA GLY A 117 -6.84 23.58 -5.71
C GLY A 117 -7.41 24.38 -4.53
N GLU A 118 -7.78 23.70 -3.45
CA GLU A 118 -8.41 24.29 -2.25
C GLU A 118 -7.41 24.75 -1.18
N LEU A 119 -6.09 24.47 -1.32
CA LEU A 119 -5.11 24.76 -0.28
C LEU A 119 -4.93 26.28 -0.06
N PRO A 120 -5.26 26.82 1.14
CA PRO A 120 -5.20 28.26 1.41
C PRO A 120 -3.79 28.84 1.26
N ALA A 121 -3.70 30.09 0.77
CA ALA A 121 -2.41 30.76 0.57
C ALA A 121 -1.48 30.81 1.81
N PRO A 122 -1.97 31.00 3.06
CA PRO A 122 -1.12 30.90 4.25
C PRO A 122 -0.54 29.51 4.49
N MET A 123 -1.32 28.45 4.22
CA MET A 123 -0.86 27.06 4.32
C MET A 123 0.17 26.74 3.24
N ARG A 124 -0.06 27.20 2.00
CA ARG A 124 0.91 27.10 0.90
C ARG A 124 2.25 27.75 1.25
N ALA A 125 2.22 28.99 1.74
CA ALA A 125 3.43 29.70 2.16
C ALA A 125 4.18 28.99 3.31
N ALA A 126 3.46 28.38 4.26
CA ALA A 126 4.06 27.59 5.34
C ALA A 126 4.76 26.31 4.82
N VAL A 127 4.22 25.64 3.79
CA VAL A 127 4.91 24.53 3.13
C VAL A 127 6.14 25.02 2.37
N GLU A 128 6.03 26.09 1.60
CA GLU A 128 7.16 26.66 0.84
C GLU A 128 8.31 27.10 1.76
N GLU A 129 8.02 27.64 2.94
CA GLU A 129 9.05 28.04 3.92
C GLU A 129 9.66 26.84 4.66
N ALA A 130 8.84 25.85 5.05
CA ALA A 130 9.34 24.59 5.60
C ALA A 130 10.25 23.87 4.58
N TRP A 131 9.91 23.92 3.29
CA TRP A 131 10.70 23.34 2.20
C TRP A 131 12.07 23.98 2.03
N LYS A 132 12.16 25.32 2.11
CA LYS A 132 13.45 26.03 2.08
C LYS A 132 14.33 25.69 3.29
N THR A 133 13.70 25.48 4.44
CA THR A 133 14.39 25.26 5.72
C THR A 133 14.88 23.82 5.87
N ASN A 134 14.09 22.86 5.41
CA ASN A 134 14.37 21.43 5.49
C ASN A 134 13.63 20.70 4.35
N PRO A 135 14.19 20.67 3.13
CA PRO A 135 13.55 19.98 2.00
C PRO A 135 13.51 18.46 2.25
N PRO A 136 12.44 17.76 1.86
CA PRO A 136 12.46 16.30 1.71
C PRO A 136 13.58 15.83 0.78
N HIS A 137 14.16 14.67 1.08
CA HIS A 137 15.17 14.00 0.26
C HIS A 137 14.51 13.23 -0.90
N TYR A 138 13.34 12.63 -0.65
CA TYR A 138 12.62 11.73 -1.57
C TYR A 138 11.37 12.35 -2.21
N ALA A 139 11.11 13.65 -2.03
CA ALA A 139 10.00 14.35 -2.65
C ALA A 139 10.41 15.69 -3.25
N ARG A 140 9.61 16.21 -4.18
CA ARG A 140 9.81 17.50 -4.88
C ARG A 140 8.47 18.14 -5.21
N MET A 141 8.43 19.46 -5.36
CA MET A 141 7.28 20.12 -5.97
C MET A 141 7.22 19.80 -7.48
N ALA A 142 6.01 19.55 -7.98
CA ALA A 142 5.75 19.31 -9.41
C ALA A 142 6.02 20.57 -10.26
N LYS A 143 6.51 20.38 -11.49
CA LYS A 143 7.03 21.44 -12.37
C LYS A 143 6.08 21.75 -13.53
N GLY A 144 5.42 22.91 -13.47
CA GLY A 144 4.66 23.47 -14.60
C GLY A 144 3.36 22.72 -14.91
N HIS A 145 3.38 21.87 -15.95
CA HIS A 145 2.25 21.03 -16.37
C HIS A 145 2.46 19.53 -16.05
N GLU A 146 3.49 19.21 -15.28
CA GLU A 146 3.71 17.87 -14.74
C GLU A 146 2.55 17.43 -13.84
N ALA A 147 2.09 16.19 -14.03
CA ALA A 147 1.12 15.57 -13.14
C ALA A 147 1.78 15.30 -11.78
N ALA A 148 1.14 15.71 -10.69
CA ALA A 148 1.56 15.34 -9.36
C ALA A 148 1.22 13.87 -9.06
N GLU A 149 2.09 13.17 -8.36
CA GLU A 149 1.85 11.84 -7.79
C GLU A 149 0.98 11.93 -6.53
N PHE A 150 1.10 13.03 -5.79
CA PHE A 150 0.28 13.35 -4.60
C PHE A 150 -0.06 14.84 -4.50
N GLU A 151 -1.23 15.15 -3.93
CA GLU A 151 -1.71 16.52 -3.69
C GLU A 151 -1.69 16.86 -2.20
N ILE A 152 -1.12 18.02 -1.87
CA ILE A 152 -1.16 18.65 -0.54
C ILE A 152 -2.48 19.41 -0.41
N LYS A 153 -3.31 19.04 0.57
CA LYS A 153 -4.66 19.57 0.78
C LYS A 153 -4.88 20.03 2.23
N PRO A 154 -5.84 20.94 2.48
CA PRO A 154 -6.26 21.30 3.84
C PRO A 154 -7.25 20.26 4.38
N ILE A 155 -7.33 20.14 5.71
CA ILE A 155 -8.48 19.52 6.38
C ILE A 155 -8.83 20.32 7.64
N GLY A 156 -10.12 20.45 7.94
CA GLY A 156 -10.64 21.11 9.14
C GLY A 156 -12.13 20.87 9.30
N ASP A 157 -12.60 20.78 10.54
CA ASP A 157 -14.00 20.54 10.91
C ASP A 157 -14.81 21.85 11.10
N GLY A 158 -14.21 23.00 10.78
CA GLY A 158 -14.80 24.32 11.01
C GLY A 158 -14.70 24.82 12.46
N THR A 159 -14.13 24.04 13.38
CA THR A 159 -14.01 24.37 14.81
C THR A 159 -12.56 24.36 15.32
N GLY A 160 -11.69 23.53 14.74
CA GLY A 160 -10.24 23.48 15.03
C GLY A 160 -9.35 24.21 14.02
N PRO A 161 -8.03 24.26 14.26
CA PRO A 161 -7.06 24.79 13.30
C PRO A 161 -6.99 23.92 12.04
N GLN A 162 -6.79 24.55 10.87
CA GLN A 162 -6.61 23.82 9.62
C GLN A 162 -5.30 23.03 9.64
N SER A 163 -5.39 21.74 9.29
CA SER A 163 -4.27 20.81 9.24
C SER A 163 -3.90 20.44 7.80
N PHE A 164 -2.64 20.11 7.56
CA PHE A 164 -2.14 19.60 6.29
C PHE A 164 -2.43 18.11 6.14
N ILE A 165 -2.86 17.70 4.96
CA ILE A 165 -2.96 16.30 4.54
C ILE A 165 -2.32 16.07 3.17
N LEU A 166 -1.81 14.86 2.95
CA LEU A 166 -1.30 14.40 1.66
C LEU A 166 -2.32 13.40 1.10
N THR A 167 -2.61 13.49 -0.19
CA THR A 167 -3.66 12.71 -0.87
C THR A 167 -3.17 12.24 -2.23
N ARG A 168 -3.75 11.18 -2.81
CA ARG A 168 -3.57 10.90 -4.25
C ARG A 168 -4.41 11.89 -5.07
N PRO A 169 -4.02 12.26 -6.30
CA PRO A 169 -4.79 13.19 -7.15
C PRO A 169 -6.26 12.81 -7.24
N GLY A 170 -7.15 13.80 -7.04
CA GLY A 170 -8.60 13.58 -7.04
C GLY A 170 -9.15 12.78 -5.84
N SER A 171 -8.33 12.50 -4.82
CA SER A 171 -8.78 11.96 -3.53
C SER A 171 -8.74 13.02 -2.44
N GLU A 172 -9.72 13.05 -1.55
CA GLU A 172 -9.74 13.90 -0.36
C GLU A 172 -9.25 13.19 0.91
N ILE A 173 -8.79 11.94 0.77
CA ILE A 173 -8.61 11.03 1.91
C ILE A 173 -7.12 10.87 2.26
N PRO A 174 -6.73 11.17 3.52
CA PRO A 174 -5.36 11.55 3.83
C PRO A 174 -4.45 10.34 4.04
N LEU A 175 -3.40 10.22 3.22
CA LEU A 175 -2.36 9.16 3.33
C LEU A 175 -1.84 8.99 4.76
N PHE A 176 -1.82 10.08 5.53
CA PHE A 176 -1.32 10.11 6.89
C PHE A 176 -2.06 11.05 7.85
N LEU A 177 -1.61 11.08 9.12
CA LEU A 177 -2.21 11.87 10.19
C LEU A 177 -2.20 13.35 9.78
N ARG A 178 -3.36 13.99 9.89
CA ARG A 178 -3.48 15.43 9.67
C ARG A 178 -2.42 16.15 10.52
N SER A 179 -1.57 16.92 9.87
CA SER A 179 -0.43 17.55 10.53
C SER A 179 -0.73 19.03 10.72
N GLU A 180 -0.71 19.52 11.95
CA GLU A 180 -0.95 20.95 12.24
C GLU A 180 0.19 21.85 11.73
N THR A 181 1.39 21.30 11.50
CA THR A 181 2.57 22.06 11.05
C THR A 181 3.12 21.50 9.73
N ALA A 182 3.52 22.40 8.84
CA ALA A 182 4.16 22.05 7.57
C ALA A 182 5.48 21.28 7.74
N ARG A 183 6.19 21.47 8.87
CA ARG A 183 7.44 20.75 9.16
C ARG A 183 7.21 19.28 9.47
N ASN A 184 6.24 18.97 10.34
CA ASN A 184 5.89 17.58 10.66
C ASN A 184 5.26 16.90 9.44
N PHE A 185 4.43 17.64 8.71
CA PHE A 185 3.88 17.22 7.42
C PHE A 185 4.99 16.76 6.46
N LEU A 186 5.94 17.64 6.11
CA LEU A 186 7.02 17.31 5.17
C LEU A 186 7.93 16.18 5.65
N ALA A 187 8.19 16.05 6.96
CA ALA A 187 8.94 14.92 7.51
C ALA A 187 8.22 13.58 7.35
N ASP A 188 6.88 13.60 7.29
CA ASP A 188 6.06 12.44 7.00
C ASP A 188 5.84 12.20 5.50
N VAL A 189 5.90 13.25 4.66
CA VAL A 189 6.00 13.11 3.19
C VAL A 189 7.35 12.51 2.78
N ASP A 190 8.46 12.84 3.45
CA ASP A 190 9.78 12.31 3.08
C ASP A 190 9.85 10.78 3.26
N LYS A 191 9.19 10.27 4.31
CA LYS A 191 9.02 8.83 4.56
C LYS A 191 8.07 8.14 3.57
N VAL A 192 7.08 8.87 3.04
CA VAL A 192 6.28 8.40 1.88
C VAL A 192 7.27 8.15 0.73
N GLY A 193 7.95 9.21 0.27
CA GLY A 193 8.92 9.12 -0.83
C GLY A 193 10.00 8.04 -0.63
N LYS A 194 10.50 7.81 0.60
CA LYS A 194 11.44 6.73 0.89
C LYS A 194 10.86 5.35 0.56
N TRP A 195 9.65 5.05 1.01
CA TRP A 195 8.96 3.78 0.73
C TRP A 195 8.66 3.61 -0.76
N GLU A 196 8.28 4.70 -1.43
CA GLU A 196 8.04 4.74 -2.88
C GLU A 196 9.33 4.43 -3.67
N SER A 197 10.45 5.05 -3.29
CA SER A 197 11.77 4.89 -3.90
C SER A 197 12.36 3.48 -3.67
N VAL A 198 12.18 2.91 -2.47
CA VAL A 198 12.57 1.53 -2.15
C VAL A 198 11.81 0.49 -3.00
N LEU A 199 10.58 0.77 -3.43
CA LEU A 199 9.78 -0.18 -4.24
C LEU A 199 10.36 -0.30 -5.65
N ARG A 200 10.35 0.75 -6.51
CA ARG A 200 10.69 0.54 -7.93
C ARG A 200 12.16 0.13 -8.13
N MET A 201 13.04 0.44 -7.17
CA MET A 201 14.40 -0.08 -7.01
C MET A 201 14.58 -1.49 -7.62
N SER A 202 15.32 -1.51 -8.71
CA SER A 202 15.61 -2.69 -9.51
C SER A 202 16.89 -2.45 -10.29
N ASN A 203 17.46 -3.50 -10.86
CA ASN A 203 18.57 -3.40 -11.78
C ASN A 203 18.25 -4.26 -13.01
N PRO A 204 17.75 -3.66 -14.11
CA PRO A 204 17.41 -4.38 -15.34
C PRO A 204 18.65 -4.79 -16.15
N HIS A 205 19.86 -4.68 -15.58
CA HIS A 205 21.14 -4.96 -16.24
C HIS A 205 21.96 -6.02 -15.51
N THR A 206 21.33 -6.82 -14.63
CA THR A 206 21.99 -7.96 -13.97
C THR A 206 22.49 -9.00 -14.96
N GLY A 207 23.63 -9.62 -14.62
CA GLY A 207 24.16 -10.85 -15.22
C GLY A 207 23.94 -12.10 -14.33
N ILE A 208 23.25 -11.97 -13.20
CA ILE A 208 22.74 -13.13 -12.45
C ILE A 208 21.55 -13.73 -13.22
N PRO A 209 21.56 -15.03 -13.57
CA PRO A 209 20.41 -15.67 -14.18
C PRO A 209 19.22 -15.65 -13.22
N ARG A 210 18.00 -15.44 -13.73
CA ARG A 210 16.80 -15.42 -12.89
C ARG A 210 16.41 -16.83 -12.42
N GLU A 211 16.79 -17.84 -13.20
CA GLU A 211 16.57 -19.25 -12.98
C GLU A 211 17.45 -19.88 -11.88
N ASP A 212 18.53 -19.21 -11.47
CA ASP A 212 19.41 -19.64 -10.37
C ASP A 212 18.79 -19.40 -8.99
N ILE A 213 17.70 -18.61 -8.94
CA ILE A 213 16.91 -18.30 -7.74
C ILE A 213 15.47 -18.73 -7.97
N VAL A 214 14.86 -19.48 -7.04
CA VAL A 214 13.43 -19.83 -7.09
C VAL A 214 12.76 -19.43 -5.78
N ILE A 215 11.59 -18.79 -5.85
CA ILE A 215 10.77 -18.47 -4.67
C ILE A 215 9.69 -19.55 -4.47
N GLU A 216 9.94 -20.46 -3.53
CA GLU A 216 8.88 -21.33 -2.97
C GLU A 216 7.95 -20.49 -2.08
N ALA A 217 6.64 -20.70 -2.20
CA ALA A 217 5.65 -20.07 -1.33
C ALA A 217 4.54 -21.03 -0.92
N LYS A 218 4.10 -20.92 0.34
CA LYS A 218 2.93 -21.61 0.87
C LYS A 218 2.10 -20.66 1.72
N LYS A 219 0.78 -20.84 1.74
CA LYS A 219 -0.15 -20.04 2.55
C LYS A 219 -0.91 -20.91 3.55
N LEU A 220 -1.30 -20.30 4.66
CA LEU A 220 -2.11 -20.89 5.71
C LEU A 220 -3.34 -20.00 5.90
N GLU A 221 -4.53 -20.58 5.82
CA GLU A 221 -5.79 -19.86 5.91
C GLU A 221 -6.81 -20.67 6.71
N GLY A 222 -7.54 -20.04 7.64
CA GLY A 222 -8.61 -20.69 8.41
C GLY A 222 -8.15 -21.56 9.59
N THR A 223 -6.87 -21.92 9.66
CA THR A 223 -6.26 -22.56 10.83
C THR A 223 -6.10 -21.55 11.96
N ALA A 224 -6.62 -21.87 13.14
CA ALA A 224 -6.57 -21.00 14.31
C ALA A 224 -5.18 -21.04 14.98
N PHE A 225 -4.49 -19.91 15.06
CA PHE A 225 -3.17 -19.82 15.71
C PHE A 225 -2.97 -18.58 16.58
N ASN A 226 -1.91 -18.62 17.39
CA ASN A 226 -1.38 -17.51 18.18
C ASN A 226 0.12 -17.74 18.44
N LEU A 227 0.80 -16.78 19.04
CA LEU A 227 2.26 -16.81 19.30
C LEU A 227 2.78 -18.07 20.04
N ARG A 228 1.93 -18.86 20.71
CA ARG A 228 2.33 -20.13 21.37
C ARG A 228 2.13 -21.36 20.51
N THR A 229 1.23 -21.31 19.53
CA THR A 229 0.83 -22.45 18.68
C THR A 229 1.30 -22.31 17.24
N PHE A 230 1.68 -21.11 16.79
CA PHE A 230 2.08 -20.84 15.42
C PHE A 230 3.31 -21.66 14.99
N GLY A 231 4.36 -21.71 15.82
CA GLY A 231 5.51 -22.61 15.63
C GLY A 231 5.27 -24.07 16.01
N GLN A 232 4.01 -24.53 15.95
CA GLN A 232 3.59 -25.93 16.13
C GLN A 232 2.71 -26.42 14.96
N ILE A 233 2.47 -25.55 13.96
CA ILE A 233 1.70 -25.88 12.76
C ILE A 233 2.61 -26.70 11.85
N GLY A 234 2.11 -27.85 11.39
CA GLY A 234 2.86 -28.70 10.47
C GLY A 234 2.85 -28.13 9.05
N ASP A 235 3.92 -28.38 8.31
CA ASP A 235 4.08 -27.95 6.91
C ASP A 235 2.99 -28.54 5.99
N ASP A 236 2.36 -29.65 6.42
CA ASP A 236 1.20 -30.31 5.81
C ASP A 236 -0.11 -29.51 5.89
N GLN A 237 -0.18 -28.49 6.76
CA GLN A 237 -1.34 -27.60 6.88
C GLN A 237 -1.25 -26.36 5.99
N TYR A 238 -0.13 -26.16 5.29
CA TYR A 238 0.07 -25.04 4.37
C TYR A 238 -0.26 -25.46 2.93
N GLU A 239 -1.12 -24.70 2.25
CA GLU A 239 -1.39 -24.84 0.83
C GLU A 239 -0.18 -24.33 0.04
N SER A 240 0.53 -25.22 -0.66
CA SER A 240 1.65 -24.87 -1.53
C SER A 240 1.16 -24.17 -2.79
N LEU A 241 1.82 -23.06 -3.14
CA LEU A 241 1.58 -22.29 -4.35
C LEU A 241 2.53 -22.74 -5.47
N PRO A 242 2.29 -22.34 -6.73
CA PRO A 242 3.29 -22.50 -7.78
C PRO A 242 4.60 -21.77 -7.43
N ASP A 243 5.72 -22.31 -7.90
CA ASP A 243 7.03 -21.67 -7.81
C ASP A 243 7.01 -20.30 -8.50
N ASP A 244 7.69 -19.31 -7.91
CA ASP A 244 7.72 -17.92 -8.38
C ASP A 244 6.30 -17.34 -8.64
N PRO A 245 5.39 -17.34 -7.63
CA PRO A 245 3.95 -17.18 -7.81
C PRO A 245 3.49 -15.81 -8.36
N GLY A 246 4.40 -14.85 -8.53
CA GLY A 246 4.12 -13.48 -9.02
C GLY A 246 3.43 -12.58 -8.00
N ALA A 247 2.44 -13.10 -7.28
CA ALA A 247 1.81 -12.52 -6.10
C ALA A 247 1.19 -13.62 -5.23
N ILE A 248 1.05 -13.37 -3.93
CA ILE A 248 0.41 -14.30 -2.99
C ILE A 248 -0.89 -13.67 -2.50
N ALA A 249 -2.02 -14.33 -2.76
CA ALA A 249 -3.33 -13.96 -2.22
C ALA A 249 -3.68 -14.82 -1.00
N VAL A 250 -4.11 -14.16 0.08
CA VAL A 250 -4.59 -14.82 1.31
C VAL A 250 -5.87 -14.17 1.83
N ALA A 251 -6.75 -14.97 2.42
CA ALA A 251 -7.98 -14.53 3.05
C ALA A 251 -8.05 -14.92 4.53
N TYR A 252 -8.63 -14.05 5.36
CA TYR A 252 -9.16 -14.44 6.66
C TYR A 252 -10.34 -15.41 6.46
N LYS A 253 -10.13 -16.70 6.69
CA LYS A 253 -11.17 -17.73 6.57
C LYS A 253 -11.90 -17.99 7.89
N LYS A 254 -13.20 -18.26 7.82
CA LYS A 254 -14.05 -18.53 9.00
C LYS A 254 -14.02 -20.01 9.39
N ALA A 255 -13.52 -20.34 10.58
CA ALA A 255 -13.55 -21.70 11.13
C ALA A 255 -13.94 -21.69 12.61
N GLY A 256 -14.72 -22.68 13.06
CA GLY A 256 -15.23 -22.73 14.44
C GLY A 256 -16.07 -21.52 14.85
N GLY A 257 -16.64 -20.78 13.88
CA GLY A 257 -17.44 -19.57 14.10
C GLY A 257 -16.67 -18.25 14.12
N ALA A 258 -15.33 -18.26 14.04
CA ALA A 258 -14.49 -17.05 14.05
C ALA A 258 -13.65 -16.93 12.77
N LEU A 259 -13.35 -15.69 12.34
CA LEU A 259 -12.36 -15.41 11.29
C LEU A 259 -10.93 -15.57 11.84
N HIS A 260 -10.14 -16.44 11.22
CA HIS A 260 -8.73 -16.65 11.60
C HIS A 260 -7.80 -15.85 10.70
N GLN A 261 -6.70 -15.38 11.28
CA GLN A 261 -5.65 -14.66 10.58
C GLN A 261 -4.92 -15.60 9.59
N PRO A 262 -4.61 -15.15 8.36
CA PRO A 262 -3.76 -15.93 7.46
C PRO A 262 -2.26 -15.80 7.80
N ALA A 263 -1.46 -16.71 7.26
CA ALA A 263 0.00 -16.62 7.27
C ALA A 263 0.60 -17.08 5.94
N VAL A 264 1.83 -16.65 5.65
CA VAL A 264 2.62 -17.12 4.50
C VAL A 264 3.96 -17.67 4.97
N LYS A 265 4.38 -18.78 4.38
CA LYS A 265 5.73 -19.32 4.45
C LYS A 265 6.36 -19.11 3.09
N VAL A 266 7.51 -18.45 3.04
CA VAL A 266 8.18 -18.08 1.79
C VAL A 266 9.65 -18.45 1.93
N ARG A 267 10.21 -19.06 0.90
CA ARG A 267 11.60 -19.55 0.89
C ARG A 267 12.28 -19.15 -0.40
N VAL A 268 13.54 -18.73 -0.29
CA VAL A 268 14.45 -18.62 -1.43
C VAL A 268 15.18 -19.94 -1.56
N LEU A 269 15.14 -20.56 -2.74
CA LEU A 269 16.01 -21.66 -3.14
C LEU A 269 17.12 -21.13 -4.04
N HIS A 270 18.32 -21.70 -3.90
CA HIS A 270 19.40 -21.61 -4.87
C HIS A 270 19.36 -22.85 -5.77
N ASN A 271 19.34 -22.65 -7.07
CA ASN A 271 19.15 -23.69 -8.08
C ASN A 271 20.34 -23.79 -9.07
N SER A 272 21.52 -23.28 -8.65
CA SER A 272 22.75 -23.26 -9.44
C SER A 272 23.83 -24.13 -8.79
N ASP A 273 24.56 -24.89 -9.61
CA ASP A 273 25.65 -25.79 -9.20
C ASP A 273 27.04 -25.08 -9.14
N PHE A 274 27.12 -23.77 -9.41
CA PHE A 274 28.41 -23.10 -9.71
C PHE A 274 28.62 -21.69 -9.16
N ASP A 275 27.58 -21.03 -8.65
CA ASP A 275 27.61 -19.64 -8.18
C ASP A 275 27.26 -19.55 -6.68
N SER A 276 27.49 -18.39 -6.07
CA SER A 276 27.02 -18.09 -4.70
C SER A 276 26.63 -16.63 -4.59
N TYR A 277 25.50 -16.36 -3.93
CA TYR A 277 24.88 -15.04 -3.91
C TYR A 277 24.56 -14.59 -2.49
N TRP A 278 24.63 -13.28 -2.28
CA TRP A 278 24.10 -12.65 -1.08
C TRP A 278 22.63 -12.34 -1.30
N VAL A 279 21.79 -12.76 -0.35
CA VAL A 279 20.34 -12.58 -0.38
C VAL A 279 19.84 -12.03 0.95
N GLY A 280 18.98 -11.03 0.87
CA GLY A 280 18.18 -10.51 1.98
C GLY A 280 16.85 -10.00 1.46
N ALA A 281 15.88 -9.74 2.34
CA ALA A 281 14.60 -9.18 1.92
C ALA A 281 14.16 -7.98 2.76
N LEU A 282 13.41 -7.09 2.13
CA LEU A 282 12.62 -6.06 2.80
C LEU A 282 11.16 -6.48 2.80
N TYR A 283 10.54 -6.49 3.98
CA TYR A 283 9.08 -6.48 4.13
C TYR A 283 8.61 -5.03 4.16
N LEU A 284 7.69 -4.72 3.27
CA LEU A 284 7.07 -3.41 3.07
C LEU A 284 5.60 -3.55 3.42
N ASP A 285 5.20 -3.13 4.62
CA ASP A 285 3.80 -3.20 5.05
C ASP A 285 2.94 -2.16 4.34
N SER A 286 1.63 -2.40 4.24
CA SER A 286 0.69 -1.40 3.72
C SER A 286 0.52 -0.19 4.66
N GLN A 287 1.49 0.13 5.54
CA GLN A 287 1.50 1.24 6.51
C GLN A 287 2.74 2.16 6.41
N PHE A 288 3.45 2.13 5.27
CA PHE A 288 4.73 2.81 5.01
C PHE A 288 5.91 2.34 5.89
N GLY A 289 5.78 1.22 6.60
CA GLY A 289 6.88 0.59 7.33
C GLY A 289 7.78 -0.21 6.39
N ILE A 290 9.06 -0.26 6.73
CA ILE A 290 10.10 -1.03 6.03
C ILE A 290 10.93 -1.76 7.08
N THR A 291 11.01 -3.08 7.00
CA THR A 291 11.88 -3.89 7.88
C THR A 291 12.60 -4.98 7.09
N HIS A 292 13.84 -5.26 7.45
CA HIS A 292 14.62 -6.39 6.94
C HIS A 292 14.58 -7.62 7.86
N GLU A 293 13.94 -7.50 9.04
CA GLU A 293 14.09 -8.44 10.16
C GLU A 293 13.54 -9.85 9.88
N TYR A 294 12.77 -10.02 8.80
CA TYR A 294 12.27 -11.31 8.32
C TYR A 294 13.25 -12.08 7.43
N LEU A 295 14.26 -11.42 6.86
CA LEU A 295 15.36 -12.06 6.13
C LEU A 295 16.61 -11.15 6.11
N PRO A 296 17.43 -11.17 7.17
CA PRO A 296 18.72 -10.47 7.17
C PRO A 296 19.65 -11.04 6.10
N VAL A 297 20.53 -10.18 5.58
CA VAL A 297 21.42 -10.48 4.45
C VAL A 297 22.36 -11.65 4.79
N GLN A 298 22.26 -12.73 4.02
CA GLN A 298 22.98 -13.99 4.20
C GLN A 298 23.46 -14.51 2.83
N GLN A 299 24.48 -15.38 2.82
CA GLN A 299 25.00 -15.98 1.59
C GLN A 299 24.34 -17.35 1.32
N ILE A 300 23.98 -17.62 0.06
CA ILE A 300 23.48 -18.90 -0.43
C ILE A 300 24.37 -19.46 -1.55
N GLY A 301 24.31 -20.77 -1.75
CA GLY A 301 25.12 -21.52 -2.71
C GLY A 301 26.39 -22.15 -2.11
N ASP A 302 27.24 -22.69 -2.99
CA ASP A 302 28.42 -23.51 -2.66
C ASP A 302 29.34 -22.94 -1.58
N GLU A 303 29.62 -21.62 -1.58
CA GLU A 303 30.51 -21.02 -0.59
C GLU A 303 29.95 -21.05 0.84
N SER A 304 28.62 -21.07 0.99
CA SER A 304 27.95 -21.11 2.30
C SER A 304 27.45 -22.50 2.69
N GLY A 305 27.24 -23.39 1.71
CA GLY A 305 26.56 -24.68 1.89
C GLY A 305 25.05 -24.53 2.19
N LEU A 306 24.49 -23.33 2.09
CA LEU A 306 23.06 -23.05 2.28
C LEU A 306 22.40 -22.86 0.92
N TYR A 307 21.65 -23.88 0.46
CA TYR A 307 20.90 -23.82 -0.79
C TYR A 307 19.45 -23.37 -0.61
N GLN A 308 19.07 -23.01 0.63
CA GLN A 308 17.75 -22.45 0.94
C GLN A 308 17.80 -21.44 2.09
N LEU A 309 16.93 -20.44 2.05
CA LEU A 309 16.65 -19.53 3.16
C LEU A 309 15.14 -19.40 3.35
N ASP A 310 14.64 -19.80 4.51
CA ASP A 310 13.27 -19.53 4.95
C ASP A 310 13.13 -18.09 5.44
N ILE A 311 12.10 -17.37 4.97
CA ILE A 311 11.69 -16.08 5.56
C ILE A 311 11.03 -16.37 6.92
N GLY A 312 11.48 -15.66 7.96
CA GLY A 312 11.03 -15.89 9.31
C GLY A 312 11.46 -14.82 10.31
N PHE A 313 10.73 -14.68 11.41
CA PHE A 313 11.01 -13.70 12.45
C PHE A 313 11.40 -14.37 13.78
N GLN A 314 12.13 -13.63 14.61
CA GLN A 314 12.40 -14.02 15.99
C GLN A 314 11.55 -13.18 16.96
N PHE A 315 10.81 -13.83 17.85
CA PHE A 315 10.05 -13.17 18.90
C PHE A 315 10.31 -13.85 20.25
N ARG A 316 10.84 -13.09 21.22
CA ARG A 316 11.19 -13.55 22.58
C ARG A 316 12.10 -14.80 22.61
N GLY A 317 12.98 -14.94 21.62
CA GLY A 317 13.92 -16.06 21.51
C GLY A 317 13.35 -17.31 20.84
N GLN A 318 12.09 -17.30 20.39
CA GLN A 318 11.53 -18.30 19.49
C GLN A 318 11.63 -17.80 18.05
N SER A 319 12.10 -18.64 17.13
CA SER A 319 12.06 -18.41 15.69
C SER A 319 10.77 -18.98 15.09
N PHE A 320 10.25 -18.36 14.04
CA PHE A 320 9.09 -18.79 13.27
C PHE A 320 9.41 -18.68 11.77
N ASP A 321 9.20 -19.75 11.02
CA ASP A 321 9.48 -19.92 9.58
C ASP A 321 8.29 -19.51 8.67
N ALA A 322 7.47 -18.59 9.16
CA ALA A 322 6.32 -18.02 8.45
C ALA A 322 5.99 -16.63 8.99
N ILE A 323 5.41 -15.76 8.15
CA ILE A 323 4.90 -14.44 8.53
C ILE A 323 3.38 -14.52 8.75
N PRO A 324 2.86 -14.19 9.94
CA PRO A 324 1.43 -14.04 10.18
C PRO A 324 0.96 -12.68 9.65
N LEU A 325 0.11 -12.69 8.61
CA LEU A 325 -0.30 -11.48 7.88
C LEU A 325 -1.56 -10.88 8.50
N SER A 326 -1.53 -9.59 8.87
CA SER A 326 -2.66 -8.95 9.57
C SER A 326 -3.17 -7.69 8.88
N MET A 327 -4.44 -7.68 8.48
CA MET A 327 -5.09 -6.44 8.05
C MET A 327 -5.49 -5.61 9.29
N ASN A 328 -5.05 -4.35 9.32
CA ASN A 328 -5.27 -3.45 10.47
C ASN A 328 -6.76 -3.35 10.82
N ALA A 329 -7.12 -3.61 12.09
CA ALA A 329 -8.53 -3.66 12.51
C ALA A 329 -9.28 -2.33 12.29
N ARG A 330 -8.58 -1.19 12.30
CA ARG A 330 -9.18 0.11 11.99
C ARG A 330 -9.53 0.24 10.52
N TYR A 331 -8.72 -0.35 9.63
CA TYR A 331 -9.00 -0.38 8.19
C TYR A 331 -10.25 -1.20 7.88
N HIS A 332 -10.41 -2.34 8.57
CA HIS A 332 -11.65 -3.13 8.49
C HIS A 332 -12.88 -2.34 8.97
N ASN A 333 -12.77 -1.62 10.10
CA ASN A 333 -13.83 -0.74 10.61
C ASN A 333 -14.16 0.43 9.64
N PHE A 334 -13.17 0.90 8.87
CA PHE A 334 -13.32 1.91 7.83
C PHE A 334 -13.84 1.36 6.49
N GLY A 335 -14.07 0.05 6.38
CA GLY A 335 -14.60 -0.58 5.17
C GLY A 335 -13.56 -0.94 4.11
N ILE A 336 -12.25 -0.86 4.42
CA ILE A 336 -11.26 -1.61 3.64
C ILE A 336 -11.46 -3.10 3.94
N THR A 337 -11.58 -3.89 2.88
CA THR A 337 -11.67 -5.35 2.95
C THR A 337 -10.42 -6.04 2.41
N GLU A 338 -9.46 -5.29 1.88
CA GLU A 338 -8.26 -5.84 1.24
C GLU A 338 -7.08 -4.85 1.24
N THR A 339 -5.92 -5.27 1.75
CA THR A 339 -4.65 -4.51 1.67
C THR A 339 -3.59 -5.26 0.85
N THR A 340 -2.54 -4.55 0.43
CA THR A 340 -1.38 -5.16 -0.24
C THR A 340 -0.10 -4.78 0.51
N ASP A 341 0.55 -5.78 1.10
CA ASP A 341 1.93 -5.70 1.62
C ASP A 341 2.89 -6.26 0.55
N TYR A 342 4.21 -6.13 0.73
CA TYR A 342 5.19 -6.63 -0.25
C TYR A 342 6.43 -7.24 0.42
N ILE A 343 6.96 -8.29 -0.21
CA ILE A 343 8.32 -8.80 0.06
C ILE A 343 9.19 -8.45 -1.15
N ILE A 344 10.27 -7.70 -0.94
CA ILE A 344 11.31 -7.44 -1.95
C ILE A 344 12.56 -8.22 -1.56
N PHE A 345 12.88 -9.27 -2.30
CA PHE A 345 14.19 -9.92 -2.23
C PHE A 345 15.22 -9.08 -3.00
N TYR A 346 16.41 -8.95 -2.43
CA TYR A 346 17.61 -8.42 -3.08
C TYR A 346 18.58 -9.58 -3.23
N ILE A 347 19.11 -9.78 -4.44
CA ILE A 347 20.07 -10.84 -4.77
C ILE A 347 21.28 -10.18 -5.43
N ALA A 348 22.49 -10.42 -4.91
CA ALA A 348 23.71 -9.78 -5.40
C ALA A 348 24.92 -10.73 -5.36
N ARG A 349 25.90 -10.54 -6.26
CA ARG A 349 27.20 -11.25 -6.17
C ARG A 349 28.05 -10.77 -4.99
N ASN A 350 27.88 -9.52 -4.57
CA ASN A 350 28.65 -8.88 -3.50
C ASN A 350 27.82 -8.70 -2.21
N SER A 351 28.47 -8.78 -1.05
CA SER A 351 27.82 -8.60 0.26
C SER A 351 27.29 -7.18 0.47
N PHE A 352 26.16 -7.04 1.18
CA PHE A 352 25.46 -5.78 1.39
C PHE A 352 24.76 -5.70 2.75
N SER A 353 24.07 -4.58 3.00
CA SER A 353 23.21 -4.38 4.17
C SER A 353 21.86 -3.81 3.72
N LEU A 354 20.83 -3.99 4.53
CA LEU A 354 19.48 -3.42 4.35
C LEU A 354 19.06 -2.50 5.52
N GLU A 355 19.93 -2.30 6.52
CA GLU A 355 19.63 -1.52 7.75
C GLU A 355 19.19 -0.08 7.44
N GLN A 356 19.84 0.57 6.47
CA GLN A 356 19.52 1.93 6.01
C GLN A 356 18.07 2.11 5.54
N TYR A 357 17.42 1.05 5.04
CA TYR A 357 16.04 1.12 4.57
C TYR A 357 15.02 1.10 5.70
N LYS A 358 15.39 0.56 6.88
CA LYS A 358 14.52 0.43 8.05
C LYS A 358 13.78 1.74 8.33
N GLN A 359 12.46 1.63 8.47
CA GLN A 359 11.54 2.75 8.66
C GLN A 359 10.36 2.27 9.49
N GLU A 360 10.05 2.96 10.58
CA GLU A 360 8.84 2.68 11.37
C GLU A 360 7.58 2.92 10.54
N ALA A 361 6.63 1.99 10.61
CA ALA A 361 5.29 2.16 10.07
C ALA A 361 4.67 3.44 10.64
N ILE A 362 4.38 4.39 9.76
CA ILE A 362 4.13 5.76 10.17
C ILE A 362 2.61 5.91 10.50
N PRO A 363 2.16 6.74 11.46
CA PRO A 363 0.74 6.78 11.86
C PRO A 363 -0.18 7.74 11.06
N LEU A 364 -1.34 7.27 10.59
CA LEU A 364 -2.47 8.01 9.95
C LEU A 364 -3.27 8.69 11.08
N ASP A 365 -4.47 9.20 10.80
CA ASP A 365 -5.54 9.38 11.79
C ASP A 365 -5.98 7.99 12.32
N THR A 366 -5.03 7.38 13.04
CA THR A 366 -4.82 5.97 13.40
C THR A 366 -4.33 4.96 12.31
N THR A 367 -3.09 5.19 11.80
CA THR A 367 -2.12 4.24 11.10
C THR A 367 -2.35 3.90 9.58
N ARG A 368 -1.30 3.92 8.70
CA ARG A 368 -1.26 4.39 7.25
C ARG A 368 -1.33 3.37 6.07
N GLY A 369 -1.11 3.84 4.80
CA GLY A 369 -0.62 3.10 3.59
C GLY A 369 -0.32 3.89 2.27
N PRO A 370 0.25 3.26 1.19
CA PRO A 370 1.35 3.82 0.33
C PRO A 370 1.29 3.63 -1.25
N ALA A 371 2.35 3.99 -2.04
CA ALA A 371 3.15 3.12 -3.00
C ALA A 371 3.73 3.66 -4.39
N PHE A 372 5.09 3.59 -4.58
CA PHE A 372 6.03 3.41 -5.76
C PHE A 372 6.15 4.37 -7.01
N GLU A 373 7.39 4.83 -7.38
CA GLU A 373 7.82 5.35 -8.74
C GLU A 373 9.36 5.22 -9.13
N ASP A 374 9.76 5.26 -10.44
CA ASP A 374 11.12 5.00 -11.09
C ASP A 374 11.90 6.27 -11.60
N GLU A 375 13.11 6.31 -12.23
CA GLU A 375 13.94 5.40 -13.09
C GLU A 375 15.48 5.75 -13.03
N GLY A 376 16.39 4.99 -13.69
CA GLY A 376 17.76 5.45 -14.07
C GLY A 376 18.80 4.36 -14.48
N THR A 377 19.54 4.54 -15.59
CA THR A 377 20.44 3.51 -16.21
C THR A 377 21.94 3.53 -15.82
N VAL A 378 22.72 2.58 -16.39
CA VAL A 378 24.18 2.32 -16.30
C VAL A 378 24.63 1.54 -15.06
N ASP A 379 25.73 0.79 -15.19
CA ASP A 379 26.11 -0.39 -14.41
C ASP A 379 27.65 -0.54 -14.27
N THR A 380 28.09 -1.20 -13.19
CA THR A 380 29.41 -1.87 -13.02
C THR A 380 29.39 -3.05 -12.02
N ASP A 381 28.22 -3.49 -11.52
CA ASP A 381 28.16 -4.36 -10.31
C ASP A 381 26.81 -5.12 -10.21
N ASP A 382 26.87 -6.44 -9.99
CA ASP A 382 25.81 -7.37 -10.40
C ASP A 382 24.84 -7.78 -9.26
N TRP A 383 23.57 -7.38 -9.41
CA TRP A 383 22.46 -7.63 -8.48
C TRP A 383 21.10 -7.43 -9.15
N PHE A 384 20.01 -7.96 -8.58
CA PHE A 384 18.62 -7.67 -8.98
C PHE A 384 17.63 -7.79 -7.80
N THR A 385 16.34 -7.56 -8.05
CA THR A 385 15.26 -7.73 -7.07
C THR A 385 14.12 -8.62 -7.56
N ILE A 386 13.54 -9.42 -6.66
CA ILE A 386 12.29 -10.17 -6.87
C ILE A 386 11.22 -9.57 -5.95
N LYS A 387 10.04 -9.24 -6.49
CA LYS A 387 8.99 -8.50 -5.78
C LYS A 387 7.73 -9.35 -5.72
N ILE A 388 7.31 -9.73 -4.51
CA ILE A 388 6.12 -10.55 -4.27
C ILE A 388 5.09 -9.70 -3.51
N PRO A 389 4.01 -9.24 -4.17
CA PRO A 389 2.84 -8.66 -3.51
C PRO A 389 2.11 -9.69 -2.64
N LEU A 390 1.65 -9.26 -1.47
CA LEU A 390 0.85 -10.03 -0.53
C LEU A 390 -0.54 -9.39 -0.45
N HIS A 391 -1.52 -9.94 -1.15
CA HIS A 391 -2.91 -9.47 -1.12
C HIS A 391 -3.63 -10.10 0.08
N ILE A 392 -4.01 -9.28 1.06
CA ILE A 392 -4.57 -9.72 2.35
C ILE A 392 -6.04 -9.31 2.41
N THR A 393 -6.94 -10.25 2.14
CA THR A 393 -8.39 -10.04 2.16
C THR A 393 -8.99 -10.39 3.52
N ARG A 394 -9.84 -9.52 4.05
CA ARG A 394 -10.64 -9.77 5.26
C ARG A 394 -12.11 -9.36 5.01
N PRO A 395 -13.03 -10.31 4.81
CA PRO A 395 -14.42 -10.00 4.49
C PRO A 395 -15.12 -9.28 5.64
N ILE A 396 -16.18 -8.55 5.32
CA ILE A 396 -17.16 -8.08 6.31
C ILE A 396 -18.21 -9.18 6.46
N GLU A 397 -18.40 -9.69 7.67
CA GLU A 397 -19.33 -10.81 7.90
C GLU A 397 -20.77 -10.41 7.55
N ALA A 398 -21.48 -11.31 6.88
CA ALA A 398 -22.87 -11.09 6.50
C ALA A 398 -23.77 -10.94 7.74
N ALA A 399 -24.70 -9.97 7.69
CA ALA A 399 -25.61 -9.65 8.78
C ALA A 399 -27.06 -9.84 8.35
N ARG A 400 -27.84 -10.61 9.12
CA ARG A 400 -29.30 -10.65 8.95
C ARG A 400 -29.87 -9.29 9.37
N ALA A 401 -30.68 -8.70 8.50
CA ALA A 401 -31.40 -7.46 8.74
C ALA A 401 -32.91 -7.76 8.88
N PRO A 402 -33.45 -7.88 10.11
CA PRO A 402 -34.88 -8.06 10.35
C PRO A 402 -35.69 -6.83 9.93
N ALA A 403 -36.97 -7.01 9.60
CA ALA A 403 -37.81 -5.91 9.12
C ALA A 403 -37.97 -4.76 10.12
N GLY A 404 -37.72 -3.54 9.66
CA GLY A 404 -37.72 -2.33 10.50
C GLY A 404 -36.46 -2.15 11.35
N ALA A 405 -35.43 -2.98 11.18
CA ALA A 405 -34.17 -2.85 11.90
C ALA A 405 -33.20 -1.89 11.21
N ARG A 406 -32.43 -1.19 12.06
CA ARG A 406 -31.18 -0.51 11.69
C ARG A 406 -29.99 -1.41 12.07
N LEU A 407 -29.02 -1.51 11.18
CA LEU A 407 -27.71 -2.12 11.44
C LEU A 407 -26.58 -1.19 10.98
N GLU A 408 -25.39 -1.41 11.51
CA GLU A 408 -24.15 -0.74 11.08
C GLU A 408 -23.21 -1.83 10.51
N LEU A 409 -22.81 -1.71 9.25
CA LEU A 409 -22.07 -2.74 8.49
C LEU A 409 -21.02 -2.07 7.60
N GLY A 410 -19.73 -2.42 7.74
CA GLY A 410 -18.65 -1.73 7.02
C GLY A 410 -18.58 -0.22 7.27
N GLY A 411 -19.10 0.23 8.43
CA GLY A 411 -19.28 1.65 8.77
C GLY A 411 -20.42 2.36 8.01
N LEU A 412 -21.20 1.67 7.18
CA LEU A 412 -22.46 2.17 6.62
C LEU A 412 -23.58 1.87 7.61
N ALA A 413 -24.53 2.79 7.77
CA ALA A 413 -25.78 2.48 8.45
C ALA A 413 -26.80 2.01 7.40
N LEU A 414 -27.49 0.91 7.66
CA LEU A 414 -28.55 0.40 6.80
C LEU A 414 -29.85 0.30 7.61
N GLU A 415 -30.94 0.84 7.08
CA GLU A 415 -32.27 0.82 7.69
C GLU A 415 -33.25 0.10 6.76
N THR A 416 -33.76 -1.04 7.21
CA THR A 416 -34.77 -1.81 6.47
C THR A 416 -36.18 -1.26 6.71
N PRO A 417 -37.06 -1.24 5.70
CA PRO A 417 -38.44 -0.83 5.88
C PRO A 417 -39.28 -1.95 6.53
N ALA A 418 -40.45 -1.58 7.07
CA ALA A 418 -41.39 -2.55 7.62
C ALA A 418 -41.92 -3.50 6.54
N GLY A 419 -41.85 -4.82 6.82
CA GLY A 419 -42.25 -5.87 5.88
C GLY A 419 -41.20 -6.24 4.82
N PHE A 420 -39.94 -5.86 4.99
CA PHE A 420 -38.81 -6.34 4.19
C PHE A 420 -37.72 -6.90 5.10
N SER A 421 -37.17 -8.08 4.82
CA SER A 421 -35.99 -8.59 5.54
C SER A 421 -35.04 -9.33 4.60
N ALA A 422 -33.74 -9.29 4.88
CA ALA A 422 -32.72 -9.91 4.02
C ALA A 422 -31.45 -10.22 4.83
N THR A 423 -30.61 -11.10 4.30
CA THR A 423 -29.24 -11.31 4.75
C THR A 423 -28.33 -10.43 3.88
N LEU A 424 -27.55 -9.53 4.50
CA LEU A 424 -26.82 -8.45 3.83
C LEU A 424 -25.32 -8.66 3.93
N GLN A 425 -24.59 -8.52 2.82
CA GLN A 425 -23.14 -8.71 2.76
C GLN A 425 -22.49 -7.60 1.91
N LEU A 426 -21.33 -7.10 2.33
CA LEU A 426 -20.63 -6.01 1.66
C LEU A 426 -19.38 -6.52 0.94
N ALA A 427 -19.21 -6.09 -0.30
CA ALA A 427 -18.12 -6.50 -1.17
C ALA A 427 -17.50 -5.34 -1.95
N ASN A 428 -16.34 -5.60 -2.54
CA ASN A 428 -15.54 -4.67 -3.33
C ASN A 428 -15.41 -5.17 -4.79
N ARG A 429 -14.85 -4.34 -5.70
CA ARG A 429 -14.71 -4.70 -7.12
C ARG A 429 -13.49 -5.57 -7.43
N ALA A 430 -12.48 -5.61 -6.56
CA ALA A 430 -11.35 -6.55 -6.66
C ALA A 430 -11.80 -8.01 -6.41
N GLY A 431 -12.60 -8.26 -5.38
CA GLY A 431 -13.27 -9.55 -5.13
C GLY A 431 -14.25 -9.90 -6.24
N ALA A 432 -15.04 -8.94 -6.73
CA ALA A 432 -15.92 -9.16 -7.89
C ALA A 432 -15.15 -9.57 -9.16
N ARG A 433 -13.93 -9.05 -9.34
CA ARG A 433 -13.01 -9.43 -10.42
C ARG A 433 -12.49 -10.84 -10.23
N ARG A 434 -11.90 -11.17 -9.07
CA ARG A 434 -11.43 -12.53 -8.75
C ARG A 434 -12.53 -13.57 -8.92
N ARG A 435 -13.74 -13.26 -8.46
CA ARG A 435 -14.91 -14.15 -8.57
C ARG A 435 -15.35 -14.32 -10.03
N ALA A 436 -15.33 -13.25 -10.84
CA ALA A 436 -15.61 -13.34 -12.27
C ALA A 436 -14.54 -14.15 -13.04
N GLU A 437 -13.27 -14.04 -12.65
CA GLU A 437 -12.15 -14.79 -13.22
C GLU A 437 -12.25 -16.28 -12.86
N GLN A 438 -12.38 -16.60 -11.56
CA GLN A 438 -12.59 -17.97 -11.06
C GLN A 438 -13.82 -18.64 -11.68
N ILE A 439 -14.93 -17.93 -11.84
CA ILE A 439 -16.13 -18.51 -12.47
C ILE A 439 -15.94 -18.63 -13.98
N ALA A 440 -15.24 -17.71 -14.67
CA ALA A 440 -14.97 -17.85 -16.10
C ALA A 440 -14.05 -19.04 -16.45
N GLU A 441 -13.23 -19.53 -15.52
CA GLU A 441 -12.48 -20.79 -15.67
C GLU A 441 -13.38 -22.04 -15.62
N ASN A 442 -14.48 -21.98 -14.85
CA ASN A 442 -15.37 -23.12 -14.58
C ASN A 442 -16.65 -23.13 -15.44
N ASP A 443 -17.20 -21.96 -15.75
CA ASP A 443 -18.26 -21.70 -16.72
C ASP A 443 -17.90 -20.49 -17.61
N PRO A 444 -17.18 -20.70 -18.73
CA PRO A 444 -16.86 -19.66 -19.71
C PRO A 444 -18.09 -19.06 -20.41
N GLY A 445 -19.29 -19.61 -20.22
CA GLY A 445 -20.54 -19.13 -20.81
C GLY A 445 -21.25 -18.05 -19.99
N LEU A 446 -20.87 -17.85 -18.73
CA LEU A 446 -21.56 -16.94 -17.82
C LEU A 446 -21.30 -15.45 -18.17
N ASP A 447 -22.35 -14.64 -18.12
CA ASP A 447 -22.26 -13.22 -18.48
C ASP A 447 -21.55 -12.43 -17.37
N GLN A 448 -20.25 -12.15 -17.54
CA GLN A 448 -19.39 -11.47 -16.54
C GLN A 448 -19.94 -10.13 -16.03
N ARG A 449 -20.90 -9.52 -16.74
CA ARG A 449 -21.66 -8.32 -16.31
C ARG A 449 -22.52 -8.56 -15.05
N ILE A 450 -22.75 -9.82 -14.67
CA ILE A 450 -23.29 -10.20 -13.36
C ILE A 450 -22.39 -9.71 -12.21
N PHE A 451 -21.06 -9.64 -12.41
CA PHE A 451 -20.09 -9.28 -11.38
C PHE A 451 -19.38 -7.94 -11.64
N LEU A 452 -19.10 -7.62 -12.91
CA LEU A 452 -18.25 -6.49 -13.28
C LEU A 452 -19.01 -5.43 -14.11
N PRO A 453 -19.42 -4.30 -13.50
CA PRO A 453 -19.99 -3.19 -14.25
C PRO A 453 -18.92 -2.45 -15.07
N PRO A 454 -19.23 -2.04 -16.31
CA PRO A 454 -18.31 -1.28 -17.16
C PRO A 454 -18.15 0.15 -16.64
N GLY A 455 -16.92 0.68 -16.61
CA GLY A 455 -16.65 2.04 -16.12
C GLY A 455 -17.31 3.17 -16.94
N THR A 456 -17.79 2.89 -18.14
CA THR A 456 -18.41 3.85 -19.07
C THR A 456 -19.95 3.79 -19.10
N LEU A 457 -20.57 3.27 -18.03
CA LEU A 457 -22.01 3.05 -17.93
C LEU A 457 -22.84 4.35 -18.05
N TRP A 458 -22.29 5.45 -17.51
CA TRP A 458 -22.90 6.78 -17.48
C TRP A 458 -22.26 7.68 -18.55
N ALA A 459 -23.02 8.62 -19.08
CA ALA A 459 -22.75 9.26 -20.37
C ALA A 459 -21.65 10.35 -20.32
N GLY A 460 -20.39 9.94 -20.14
CA GLY A 460 -19.25 10.86 -20.07
C GLY A 460 -19.17 11.68 -18.79
N THR A 461 -19.87 11.25 -17.74
CA THR A 461 -19.80 11.85 -16.40
C THR A 461 -18.59 11.29 -15.67
N GLU A 462 -17.81 12.15 -15.02
CA GLU A 462 -16.63 11.71 -14.27
C GLU A 462 -17.05 10.97 -13.00
N GLY A 463 -16.56 9.73 -12.88
CA GLY A 463 -17.04 8.75 -11.93
C GLY A 463 -15.90 8.07 -11.19
N SER A 464 -16.06 7.92 -9.88
CA SER A 464 -15.05 7.36 -9.00
C SER A 464 -15.43 5.96 -8.53
N GLU A 465 -14.46 5.06 -8.58
CA GLU A 465 -14.55 3.70 -8.03
C GLU A 465 -14.41 3.69 -6.49
N ALA A 466 -13.95 4.81 -5.91
CA ALA A 466 -13.82 5.04 -4.47
C ALA A 466 -15.19 5.38 -3.82
N VAL A 467 -16.16 4.47 -3.92
CA VAL A 467 -17.57 4.80 -3.67
C VAL A 467 -17.90 5.08 -2.21
N PHE A 468 -17.64 4.11 -1.32
CA PHE A 468 -17.78 4.28 0.13
C PHE A 468 -16.42 4.41 0.85
N PHE A 469 -15.37 4.70 0.08
CA PHE A 469 -13.95 4.76 0.45
C PHE A 469 -13.72 5.66 1.67
N ARG A 470 -12.89 5.21 2.64
CA ARG A 470 -12.59 5.96 3.88
C ARG A 470 -11.13 5.90 4.35
N SER A 471 -10.27 5.19 3.65
CA SER A 471 -8.86 5.06 4.03
C SER A 471 -7.98 4.89 2.78
N PRO A 472 -6.74 5.43 2.75
CA PRO A 472 -6.00 5.71 1.53
C PRO A 472 -5.12 4.55 1.03
N ALA A 473 -4.98 3.51 1.85
CA ALA A 473 -3.94 2.49 1.73
C ALA A 473 -4.15 1.46 0.62
N SER A 474 -5.39 1.29 0.16
CA SER A 474 -5.78 0.28 -0.82
C SER A 474 -6.38 0.93 -2.06
N ARG A 475 -6.23 0.27 -3.22
CA ARG A 475 -6.69 0.75 -4.52
C ARG A 475 -8.22 1.00 -4.48
N PRO A 476 -8.76 1.96 -5.26
CA PRO A 476 -10.20 2.29 -5.22
C PRO A 476 -11.16 1.11 -5.31
N ASP A 477 -10.81 0.08 -6.09
CA ASP A 477 -11.60 -1.14 -6.27
C ASP A 477 -11.56 -2.13 -5.09
N HIS A 478 -10.67 -1.94 -4.10
CA HIS A 478 -10.60 -2.69 -2.83
C HIS A 478 -11.61 -2.18 -1.78
N HIS A 479 -12.34 -1.09 -2.06
CA HIS A 479 -13.31 -0.49 -1.13
C HIS A 479 -14.74 -0.99 -1.37
N ILE A 480 -15.55 -0.98 -0.31
CA ILE A 480 -16.98 -1.30 -0.43
C ILE A 480 -17.59 -0.46 -1.55
N SER A 481 -18.17 -1.18 -2.51
CA SER A 481 -18.79 -0.64 -3.72
C SER A 481 -19.92 -1.55 -4.23
N ILE A 482 -20.19 -2.64 -3.50
CA ILE A 482 -21.20 -3.65 -3.78
C ILE A 482 -21.91 -4.04 -2.47
N LEU A 483 -23.24 -4.14 -2.51
CA LEU A 483 -24.08 -4.75 -1.48
C LEU A 483 -24.75 -5.97 -2.11
N GLU A 484 -24.61 -7.12 -1.47
CA GLU A 484 -25.32 -8.33 -1.84
C GLU A 484 -26.43 -8.64 -0.84
N LEU A 485 -27.53 -9.17 -1.36
CA LEU A 485 -28.68 -9.60 -0.58
C LEU A 485 -29.04 -11.04 -0.91
N THR A 486 -29.19 -11.86 0.12
CA THR A 486 -29.73 -13.24 0.09
C THR A 486 -30.89 -13.36 1.07
N ASP A 487 -31.58 -14.51 1.09
CA ASP A 487 -32.67 -14.82 2.03
C ASP A 487 -33.78 -13.75 2.10
N ILE A 488 -34.16 -13.19 0.94
CA ILE A 488 -34.95 -11.96 0.83
C ILE A 488 -36.45 -12.25 1.03
N GLU A 489 -37.05 -11.55 1.96
CA GLU A 489 -38.50 -11.55 2.21
C GLU A 489 -39.09 -10.16 1.99
N GLY A 490 -40.26 -10.10 1.36
CA GLY A 490 -40.97 -8.85 1.09
C GLY A 490 -40.54 -8.15 -0.18
N ALA A 491 -40.77 -6.83 -0.26
CA ALA A 491 -40.47 -6.02 -1.42
C ALA A 491 -40.21 -4.55 -1.01
N LEU A 492 -39.32 -3.89 -1.76
CA LEU A 492 -39.04 -2.46 -1.66
C LEU A 492 -39.92 -1.66 -2.64
N ASP A 493 -40.21 -0.41 -2.29
CA ASP A 493 -40.87 0.58 -3.15
C ASP A 493 -40.49 2.01 -2.72
N ASP A 494 -40.98 3.05 -3.40
CA ASP A 494 -40.62 4.45 -3.09
C ASP A 494 -41.14 4.94 -1.71
N ALA A 495 -42.16 4.28 -1.14
CA ALA A 495 -42.64 4.54 0.22
C ALA A 495 -41.97 3.63 1.28
N ARG A 496 -41.33 2.55 0.84
CA ARG A 496 -40.61 1.55 1.64
C ARG A 496 -39.22 1.25 1.04
N PRO A 497 -38.30 2.22 1.01
CA PRO A 497 -36.92 1.99 0.58
C PRO A 497 -36.12 1.23 1.63
N LEU A 498 -35.10 0.49 1.19
CA LEU A 498 -33.94 0.20 2.01
C LEU A 498 -33.04 1.44 1.99
N ARG A 499 -32.87 2.10 3.14
CA ARG A 499 -32.04 3.29 3.29
C ARG A 499 -30.61 2.87 3.66
N ILE A 500 -29.63 3.47 3.02
CA ILE A 500 -28.20 3.31 3.31
C ILE A 500 -27.62 4.70 3.54
N THR A 501 -27.19 5.00 4.77
CA THR A 501 -26.49 6.24 5.12
C THR A 501 -24.98 6.01 5.01
N PRO A 502 -24.27 6.72 4.12
CA PRO A 502 -22.81 6.74 4.13
C PRO A 502 -22.30 7.34 5.45
N GLY A 503 -21.30 6.71 6.06
CA GLY A 503 -20.66 7.23 7.28
C GLY A 503 -19.63 8.34 7.01
N HIS A 504 -19.68 8.96 5.84
CA HIS A 504 -19.03 10.23 5.50
C HIS A 504 -20.08 11.12 4.82
N VAL A 505 -19.97 12.44 4.97
CA VAL A 505 -20.87 13.38 4.29
C VAL A 505 -20.39 13.55 2.85
N LEU A 506 -21.26 13.31 1.86
CA LEU A 506 -21.01 13.62 0.46
C LEU A 506 -20.94 15.14 0.25
N ALA A 507 -19.97 15.60 -0.55
CA ALA A 507 -19.87 17.01 -0.91
C ALA A 507 -21.05 17.45 -1.81
N GLU A 508 -21.28 18.76 -1.94
CA GLU A 508 -22.48 19.29 -2.63
C GLU A 508 -22.56 18.95 -4.12
N ASN A 509 -21.42 18.62 -4.74
CA ASN A 509 -21.24 18.20 -6.13
C ASN A 509 -21.14 16.67 -6.31
N GLU A 510 -21.37 15.88 -5.25
CA GLU A 510 -21.22 14.42 -5.25
C GLU A 510 -22.55 13.67 -5.08
N ALA A 511 -22.71 12.58 -5.81
CA ALA A 511 -23.81 11.63 -5.62
C ALA A 511 -23.34 10.19 -5.79
N ILE A 512 -23.92 9.24 -5.04
CA ILE A 512 -23.70 7.80 -5.21
C ILE A 512 -24.92 7.19 -5.90
N LEU A 513 -24.77 6.74 -7.15
CA LEU A 513 -25.83 6.09 -7.91
C LEU A 513 -25.87 4.59 -7.59
N PRO A 514 -26.95 4.04 -7.00
CA PRO A 514 -27.14 2.60 -6.84
C PRO A 514 -27.74 1.99 -8.11
N PHE A 515 -27.24 0.83 -8.54
CA PHE A 515 -27.69 0.15 -9.76
C PHE A 515 -27.51 -1.37 -9.67
N GLY A 516 -28.26 -2.11 -10.49
CA GLY A 516 -28.22 -3.57 -10.55
C GLY A 516 -28.19 -4.07 -11.99
N TYR A 517 -27.81 -5.34 -12.20
CA TYR A 517 -27.84 -6.00 -13.51
C TYR A 517 -29.10 -6.84 -13.66
N ASP A 518 -29.82 -6.68 -14.78
CA ASP A 518 -30.87 -7.61 -15.20
C ASP A 518 -30.28 -8.59 -16.23
N ALA A 519 -30.25 -9.88 -15.88
CA ALA A 519 -29.71 -10.93 -16.73
C ALA A 519 -30.67 -11.37 -17.86
N GLY A 520 -31.99 -11.18 -17.71
CA GLY A 520 -32.98 -11.50 -18.75
C GLY A 520 -32.98 -10.45 -19.87
N GLU A 521 -32.87 -9.18 -19.50
CA GLU A 521 -32.75 -8.05 -20.43
C GLU A 521 -31.30 -7.67 -20.76
N ARG A 522 -30.33 -8.35 -20.13
CA ARG A 522 -28.86 -8.21 -20.30
C ARG A 522 -28.35 -6.78 -20.18
N ARG A 523 -28.95 -5.98 -19.29
CA ARG A 523 -28.69 -4.53 -19.12
C ARG A 523 -28.72 -4.11 -17.64
N TYR A 524 -28.03 -3.02 -17.32
CA TYR A 524 -28.07 -2.42 -15.99
C TYR A 524 -29.27 -1.48 -15.81
N PHE A 525 -29.65 -1.23 -14.55
CA PHE A 525 -30.73 -0.34 -14.16
C PHE A 525 -30.45 0.40 -12.84
N PRO A 526 -30.91 1.65 -12.65
CA PRO A 526 -30.82 2.30 -11.34
C PRO A 526 -31.74 1.58 -10.35
N ALA A 527 -31.21 1.22 -9.18
CA ALA A 527 -31.93 0.52 -8.12
C ALA A 527 -32.59 1.47 -7.11
N GLY A 528 -32.28 2.76 -7.22
CA GLY A 528 -32.63 3.78 -6.23
C GLY A 528 -32.10 5.16 -6.60
N HIS A 529 -32.06 6.06 -5.63
CA HIS A 529 -31.58 7.44 -5.76
C HIS A 529 -30.93 7.93 -4.46
N VAL A 530 -30.37 9.15 -4.46
CA VAL A 530 -29.84 9.81 -3.25
C VAL A 530 -30.79 10.94 -2.82
N ASP A 531 -31.06 11.07 -1.52
CA ASP A 531 -31.86 12.17 -0.97
C ASP A 531 -31.00 13.40 -0.59
N MET A 532 -31.66 14.48 -0.15
CA MET A 532 -30.99 15.74 0.18
C MET A 532 -29.97 15.66 1.34
N ARG A 533 -30.02 14.59 2.15
CA ARG A 533 -29.07 14.36 3.26
C ARG A 533 -27.82 13.63 2.77
N GLY A 534 -27.88 12.98 1.61
CA GLY A 534 -26.85 12.05 1.14
C GLY A 534 -27.18 10.58 1.42
N ASP A 535 -28.36 10.28 1.97
CA ASP A 535 -28.82 8.91 2.16
C ASP A 535 -29.20 8.29 0.80
N ILE A 536 -28.76 7.06 0.56
CA ILE A 536 -29.09 6.30 -0.63
C ILE A 536 -30.35 5.48 -0.36
N LEU A 537 -31.37 5.66 -1.20
CA LEU A 537 -32.68 5.01 -1.07
C LEU A 537 -32.85 3.98 -2.18
N ILE A 538 -32.69 2.70 -1.85
CA ILE A 538 -32.96 1.58 -2.75
C ILE A 538 -34.46 1.33 -2.76
N THR A 539 -35.13 1.61 -3.89
CA THR A 539 -36.59 1.47 -4.04
C THR A 539 -36.98 0.26 -4.89
N ARG A 540 -36.01 -0.44 -5.50
CA ARG A 540 -36.21 -1.74 -6.16
C ARG A 540 -34.94 -2.58 -6.19
N LEU A 541 -35.11 -3.89 -6.30
CA LEU A 541 -34.02 -4.86 -6.44
C LEU A 541 -34.01 -5.46 -7.86
N PRO A 542 -32.84 -5.76 -8.46
CA PRO A 542 -32.76 -6.64 -9.62
C PRO A 542 -33.13 -8.08 -9.23
N ALA A 543 -33.31 -8.96 -10.22
CA ALA A 543 -33.43 -10.39 -9.98
C ALA A 543 -32.14 -10.97 -9.35
N PRO A 544 -32.23 -12.05 -8.54
CA PRO A 544 -31.04 -12.79 -8.10
C PRO A 544 -30.22 -13.32 -9.28
N THR A 545 -28.91 -13.43 -9.07
CA THR A 545 -27.93 -13.91 -10.07
C THR A 545 -26.96 -14.91 -9.42
N PRO A 546 -26.44 -15.91 -10.15
CA PRO A 546 -25.58 -16.95 -9.59
C PRO A 546 -24.32 -16.42 -8.87
N GLY A 547 -23.87 -17.17 -7.87
CA GLY A 547 -22.66 -16.93 -7.06
C GLY A 547 -22.78 -15.75 -6.09
N ILE A 548 -21.98 -15.75 -5.04
CA ILE A 548 -21.79 -14.61 -4.13
C ILE A 548 -20.39 -14.01 -4.38
N ILE A 549 -20.21 -12.72 -4.11
CA ILE A 549 -18.93 -11.99 -4.23
C ILE A 549 -18.27 -11.81 -2.86
N GLY A 550 -19.06 -11.46 -1.84
CA GLY A 550 -18.57 -11.29 -0.46
C GLY A 550 -18.06 -12.58 0.21
N GLY A 551 -18.18 -13.72 -0.47
CA GLY A 551 -17.77 -15.05 -0.03
C GLY A 551 -16.26 -15.30 -0.01
N ASP A 552 -15.40 -14.32 -0.38
CA ASP A 552 -13.94 -14.40 -0.23
C ASP A 552 -13.53 -14.80 1.21
N GLY A 553 -13.26 -16.09 1.43
CA GLY A 553 -12.91 -16.67 2.73
C GLY A 553 -14.02 -17.44 3.47
N ILE A 554 -15.19 -17.61 2.86
CA ILE A 554 -16.34 -18.36 3.38
C ILE A 554 -16.64 -19.52 2.40
N GLN A 555 -17.09 -20.67 2.90
CA GLN A 555 -17.60 -21.73 2.02
C GLN A 555 -19.03 -21.39 1.58
N GLU A 556 -19.22 -21.12 0.28
CA GLU A 556 -20.52 -21.09 -0.40
C GLU A 556 -20.98 -22.53 -0.72
N GLU A 557 -22.30 -22.77 -0.83
CA GLU A 557 -22.82 -24.04 -1.34
C GLU A 557 -23.02 -23.98 -2.87
N GLU A 558 -22.94 -25.12 -3.56
CA GLU A 558 -23.14 -25.18 -5.01
C GLU A 558 -24.60 -24.81 -5.37
N GLY A 559 -24.78 -23.62 -5.92
CA GLY A 559 -26.07 -23.12 -6.42
C GLY A 559 -26.56 -21.82 -5.78
N ASP A 560 -25.82 -21.26 -4.81
CA ASP A 560 -26.16 -19.97 -4.20
C ASP A 560 -26.33 -18.85 -5.24
N SER A 561 -27.30 -17.96 -4.98
CA SER A 561 -27.58 -16.80 -5.83
C SER A 561 -27.93 -15.57 -5.01
N SER A 562 -27.41 -14.41 -5.43
CA SER A 562 -27.55 -13.14 -4.72
C SER A 562 -28.13 -12.05 -5.61
N VAL A 563 -28.88 -11.15 -4.99
CA VAL A 563 -29.22 -9.84 -5.58
C VAL A 563 -28.00 -8.93 -5.40
N LYS A 564 -27.37 -8.55 -6.51
CA LYS A 564 -26.15 -7.71 -6.52
C LYS A 564 -26.52 -6.26 -6.80
N LEU A 565 -26.29 -5.39 -5.82
CA LEU A 565 -26.39 -3.94 -5.95
C LEU A 565 -25.00 -3.33 -6.03
N PHE A 566 -24.69 -2.73 -7.18
CA PHE A 566 -23.49 -1.95 -7.42
C PHE A 566 -23.76 -0.48 -7.06
N PHE A 567 -22.72 0.22 -6.64
CA PHE A 567 -22.76 1.66 -6.40
C PHE A 567 -21.68 2.34 -7.24
N HIS A 568 -21.90 3.60 -7.60
CA HIS A 568 -20.93 4.39 -8.36
C HIS A 568 -21.00 5.86 -7.90
N LYS A 569 -19.86 6.41 -7.48
CA LYS A 569 -19.77 7.81 -7.04
C LYS A 569 -19.54 8.69 -8.27
N VAL A 570 -20.33 9.75 -8.41
CA VAL A 570 -20.32 10.67 -9.55
C VAL A 570 -20.01 12.07 -9.05
N ILE A 571 -19.17 12.81 -9.78
CA ILE A 571 -18.70 14.15 -9.42
C ILE A 571 -19.17 15.16 -10.49
N GLY A 572 -19.68 16.31 -10.04
CA GLY A 572 -19.92 17.47 -10.91
C GLY A 572 -21.30 17.56 -11.61
N ALA A 573 -22.35 16.99 -11.01
CA ALA A 573 -23.72 17.02 -11.54
C ALA A 573 -24.72 17.63 -10.52
N PRO A 574 -25.96 18.03 -10.92
CA PRO A 574 -26.69 19.15 -10.32
C PRO A 574 -27.19 18.91 -8.88
N PRO A 575 -27.48 19.99 -8.12
CA PRO A 575 -27.74 19.91 -6.69
C PRO A 575 -28.93 19.02 -6.33
N LYS A 576 -28.71 18.25 -5.26
CA LYS A 576 -29.67 17.47 -4.44
C LYS A 576 -31.16 17.78 -4.70
N GLY A 577 -31.74 17.10 -5.69
CA GLY A 577 -33.17 17.16 -6.02
C GLY A 577 -33.52 16.64 -7.41
N GLU A 578 -32.67 16.85 -8.41
CA GLU A 578 -32.99 16.58 -9.83
C GLU A 578 -32.25 15.35 -10.43
N LEU A 579 -32.28 14.19 -9.74
CA LEU A 579 -31.71 12.94 -10.26
C LEU A 579 -32.50 12.31 -11.45
N GLY A 580 -33.64 12.91 -11.85
CA GLY A 580 -34.63 12.31 -12.74
C GLY A 580 -34.25 12.07 -14.22
N SER A 581 -32.99 12.26 -14.62
CA SER A 581 -32.60 12.10 -16.04
C SER A 581 -31.20 11.51 -16.33
N PHE A 582 -30.58 10.80 -15.38
CA PHE A 582 -29.39 9.99 -15.67
C PHE A 582 -29.74 8.79 -16.59
N ARG A 583 -29.67 9.01 -17.90
CA ARG A 583 -29.88 7.97 -18.92
C ARG A 583 -28.65 7.07 -19.04
N LEU A 584 -28.79 5.82 -18.59
CA LEU A 584 -27.89 4.72 -18.92
C LEU A 584 -27.75 4.52 -20.44
N ARG A 585 -26.58 4.05 -20.91
CA ARG A 585 -26.39 3.59 -22.30
C ARG A 585 -27.12 2.27 -22.58
N GLY A 586 -28.42 2.37 -22.79
CA GLY A 586 -29.33 1.25 -23.11
C GLY A 586 -29.24 0.69 -24.54
N THR A 587 -28.04 0.57 -25.12
CA THR A 587 -27.73 -0.30 -26.29
C THR A 587 -26.22 -0.38 -26.51
N LEU A 588 -25.62 -1.55 -26.27
CA LEU A 588 -24.44 -1.98 -27.00
C LEU A 588 -24.92 -2.83 -28.18
N THR A 589 -24.99 -2.23 -29.37
CA THR A 589 -25.07 -3.00 -30.61
C THR A 589 -23.71 -3.66 -30.86
N SER A 590 -23.72 -4.93 -31.24
CA SER A 590 -22.51 -5.70 -31.55
C SER A 590 -21.64 -5.02 -32.61
N GLY A 591 -20.35 -4.89 -32.32
CA GLY A 591 -19.26 -4.50 -33.21
C GLY A 591 -17.98 -5.16 -32.75
#